data_AF-A0AA37TK42-F1
#
_entry.id   AF-A0AA37TK42-F1
#
_cell.length_a   1.000
_cell.length_b   1.000
_cell.length_c   1.000
_cell.angle_alpha   90.00
_cell.angle_beta   90.00
_cell.angle_gamma   90.00
#
_symmetry.space_group_name_H-M   'P 1'
#
loop_
_entity.id
_entity.type
_entity.pdbx_description
1 polymer ?
#
loop_
_entity_poly.entity_id
_entity_poly.type
_entity_poly.pdbx_seq_one_letter_code
_entity_poly.pdbx_strand_id
1 'polypeptide(L)'
;MTLRTSLRRLIGRDPVRPTLRERATETAARLAASKAPAAKPASPSATAQVLHPAGEPDPALAVATVFRASWDALSKVLDAEAPDDLVGELEDAQGAAYDRLRAVRPSTPEGYRALVECWGTVLKGHRGAEPGMTAADHAADALIAAAGACAPVQPVDWYDPPPGFMASPALEPSNFVPVSDGIARELARLRGAAWAEFHRRVSPGTEAEDIRRIRRELHLDKLSPELPHSNIVDQVDFASADIRELQALHGRMRELSSVAYAMSVMECCADNAAGRLLHWLADELTTVESKAADELQSRQPTDFWDRRTRLAAVAERIIDNGDNAETAGFIQELTAWAAEQARR
;
A
#
# COMPACT_ATOMS: atom_id res chain seq x y z
N MET A 1 5.35 -61.04 -8.84
CA MET A 1 5.83 -59.96 -7.97
C MET A 1 5.06 -58.69 -8.33
N THR A 2 3.90 -58.43 -7.69
CA THR A 2 3.69 -57.59 -6.48
C THR A 2 3.91 -56.09 -6.69
N LEU A 3 2.84 -55.38 -7.05
CA LEU A 3 2.69 -53.91 -6.92
C LEU A 3 1.24 -53.51 -6.56
N ARG A 4 0.45 -54.41 -5.97
CA ARG A 4 -0.96 -54.16 -5.62
C ARG A 4 -1.28 -54.20 -4.12
N THR A 5 -0.26 -54.32 -3.27
CA THR A 5 -0.46 -54.53 -1.82
C THR A 5 -0.11 -53.33 -0.93
N SER A 6 0.41 -52.21 -1.47
CA SER A 6 0.90 -51.10 -0.63
C SER A 6 -0.09 -49.96 -0.34
N LEU A 7 -1.19 -49.80 -1.08
CA LEU A 7 -2.10 -48.66 -0.84
C LEU A 7 -3.13 -48.88 0.27
N ARG A 8 -3.51 -50.14 0.56
CA ARG A 8 -4.42 -50.44 1.67
C ARG A 8 -3.79 -50.32 3.06
N ARG A 9 -2.46 -50.28 3.17
CA ARG A 9 -1.77 -50.05 4.46
C ARG A 9 -1.63 -48.57 4.84
N LEU A 10 -1.74 -47.65 3.88
CA LEU A 10 -1.65 -46.21 4.13
C LEU A 10 -2.98 -45.58 4.59
N ILE A 11 -4.10 -46.27 4.39
CA ILE A 11 -5.45 -45.82 4.81
C ILE A 11 -5.92 -46.61 6.04
N GLY A 12 -4.99 -47.22 6.77
CA GLY A 12 -5.27 -47.76 8.11
C GLY A 12 -5.50 -46.60 9.08
N ARG A 13 -6.77 -46.19 9.23
CA ARG A 13 -7.20 -45.36 10.37
C ARG A 13 -6.76 -46.06 11.65
N ASP A 14 -5.75 -45.52 12.30
CA ASP A 14 -5.32 -45.90 13.64
C ASP A 14 -6.43 -45.44 14.62
N PRO A 15 -7.22 -46.35 15.22
CA PRO A 15 -8.40 -46.00 16.01
C PRO A 15 -8.06 -45.37 17.37
N VAL A 16 -6.77 -45.13 17.65
CA VAL A 16 -6.29 -44.67 18.96
C VAL A 16 -5.89 -43.19 18.96
N ARG A 17 -5.89 -42.51 17.80
CA ARG A 17 -5.56 -41.07 17.78
C ARG A 17 -6.77 -40.21 18.09
N PRO A 18 -6.73 -39.37 19.13
CA PRO A 18 -7.81 -38.45 19.44
C PRO A 18 -8.07 -37.53 18.24
N THR A 19 -9.35 -37.35 17.95
CA THR A 19 -9.84 -36.47 16.89
C THR A 19 -9.30 -35.06 17.09
N LEU A 20 -9.22 -34.28 16.01
CA LEU A 20 -8.76 -32.89 16.10
C LEU A 20 -9.60 -32.07 17.10
N ARG A 21 -10.89 -32.40 17.23
CA ARG A 21 -11.81 -31.80 18.20
C ARG A 21 -11.42 -32.12 19.65
N GLU A 22 -11.06 -33.36 19.96
CA GLU A 22 -10.64 -33.78 21.30
C GLU A 22 -9.32 -33.11 21.72
N ARG A 23 -8.36 -32.99 20.79
CA ARG A 23 -7.10 -32.28 21.04
C ARG A 23 -7.30 -30.78 21.28
N ALA A 24 -8.24 -30.15 20.58
CA ALA A 24 -8.58 -28.75 20.80
C ALA A 24 -9.17 -28.53 22.21
N THR A 25 -10.06 -29.42 22.66
CA THR A 25 -10.65 -29.36 24.01
C THR A 25 -9.63 -29.63 25.12
N GLU A 26 -8.68 -30.55 24.93
CA GLU A 26 -7.63 -30.82 25.92
C GLU A 26 -6.67 -29.63 26.08
N THR A 27 -6.38 -28.94 24.98
CA THR A 27 -5.52 -27.74 24.99
C THR A 27 -6.21 -26.58 25.71
N ALA A 28 -7.51 -26.38 25.47
CA ALA A 28 -8.31 -25.38 26.18
C ALA A 28 -8.37 -25.64 27.70
N ALA A 29 -8.50 -26.91 28.11
CA ALA A 29 -8.51 -27.29 29.51
C ALA A 29 -7.16 -27.04 30.22
N ARG A 30 -6.03 -27.30 29.54
CA ARG A 30 -4.69 -27.01 30.08
C ARG A 30 -4.44 -25.53 30.29
N LEU A 31 -4.93 -24.68 29.40
CA LEU A 31 -4.84 -23.22 29.52
C LEU A 31 -5.72 -22.67 30.65
N ALA A 32 -6.87 -23.29 30.90
CA ALA A 32 -7.72 -22.91 32.03
C ALA A 32 -7.09 -23.28 33.39
N ALA A 33 -6.30 -24.37 33.43
CA ALA A 33 -5.69 -24.88 34.67
C ALA A 33 -4.40 -24.16 35.09
N SER A 34 -3.73 -23.40 34.20
CA SER A 34 -2.46 -22.72 34.48
C SER A 34 -2.58 -21.37 35.21
N LYS A 35 -3.78 -21.01 35.69
CA LYS A 35 -4.04 -19.74 36.37
C LYS A 35 -3.59 -19.80 37.85
N ALA A 36 -2.38 -19.32 38.14
CA ALA A 36 -1.83 -19.19 39.50
C ALA A 36 -2.45 -18.01 40.28
N PRO A 37 -2.49 -18.05 41.64
CA PRO A 37 -3.17 -17.04 42.45
C PRO A 37 -2.30 -15.79 42.70
N ALA A 38 -2.94 -14.62 42.64
CA ALA A 38 -2.34 -13.30 42.76
C ALA A 38 -1.99 -12.91 44.21
N ALA A 39 -0.81 -12.30 44.38
CA ALA A 39 -0.38 -11.66 45.62
C ALA A 39 -0.85 -10.19 45.70
N LYS A 40 -1.10 -9.75 46.94
CA LYS A 40 -1.77 -8.51 47.38
C LYS A 40 -0.89 -7.25 47.20
N PRO A 41 -1.42 -6.08 46.77
CA PRO A 41 -0.61 -4.87 46.61
C PRO A 41 -0.70 -3.92 47.81
N ALA A 42 0.35 -3.12 47.98
CA ALA A 42 0.35 -1.90 48.79
C ALA A 42 0.38 -0.67 47.86
N SER A 43 -0.42 0.33 48.22
CA SER A 43 -0.51 1.70 47.63
C SER A 43 0.22 2.70 48.55
N PRO A 44 0.45 4.00 48.18
CA PRO A 44 -0.23 4.80 47.15
C PRO A 44 0.64 5.78 46.30
N SER A 45 0.14 6.26 45.15
CA SER A 45 -0.16 7.70 44.90
C SER A 45 -0.78 7.92 43.51
N ALA A 46 -1.80 8.76 43.45
CA ALA A 46 -2.82 8.76 42.40
C ALA A 46 -2.63 9.86 41.33
N THR A 47 -2.51 9.40 40.08
CA THR A 47 -3.10 10.04 38.89
C THR A 47 -3.96 8.97 38.24
N ALA A 48 -5.24 9.26 37.99
CA ALA A 48 -6.23 8.31 37.50
C ALA A 48 -5.89 7.83 36.08
N GLN A 49 -5.01 6.83 35.96
CA GLN A 49 -4.99 5.95 34.80
C GLN A 49 -6.21 5.04 34.90
N VAL A 50 -7.01 5.00 33.84
CA VAL A 50 -8.02 3.96 33.64
C VAL A 50 -7.25 2.64 33.55
N LEU A 51 -7.16 1.92 34.67
CA LEU A 51 -6.59 0.59 34.73
C LEU A 51 -7.54 -0.33 33.96
N HIS A 52 -7.18 -0.66 32.71
CA HIS A 52 -7.82 -1.78 32.03
C HIS A 52 -7.59 -3.06 32.86
N PRO A 53 -8.64 -3.87 33.12
CA PRO A 53 -8.49 -5.10 33.90
C PRO A 53 -7.48 -6.02 33.22
N ALA A 54 -6.40 -6.35 33.94
CA ALA A 54 -5.18 -7.01 33.46
C ALA A 54 -5.35 -8.50 33.06
N GLY A 55 -6.45 -8.89 32.44
CA GLY A 55 -6.77 -10.31 32.22
C GLY A 55 -7.30 -10.70 30.85
N GLU A 56 -7.85 -9.77 30.06
CA GLU A 56 -8.46 -10.14 28.79
C GLU A 56 -7.49 -9.89 27.63
N PRO A 57 -7.12 -10.92 26.84
CA PRO A 57 -6.24 -10.73 25.70
C PRO A 57 -6.89 -9.81 24.67
N ASP A 58 -6.07 -8.96 24.04
CA ASP A 58 -6.55 -8.01 23.03
C ASP A 58 -7.33 -8.74 21.92
N PRO A 59 -8.56 -8.29 21.58
CA PRO A 59 -9.38 -8.94 20.57
C PRO A 59 -8.71 -8.97 19.19
N ALA A 60 -7.88 -7.98 18.85
CA ALA A 60 -7.13 -7.94 17.59
C ALA A 60 -6.08 -9.05 17.51
N LEU A 61 -5.48 -9.47 18.64
CA LEU A 61 -4.56 -10.62 18.64
C LEU A 61 -5.27 -11.92 18.29
N ALA A 62 -6.47 -12.13 18.83
CA ALA A 62 -7.27 -13.31 18.52
C ALA A 62 -7.69 -13.33 17.04
N VAL A 63 -8.18 -12.20 16.52
CA VAL A 63 -8.56 -12.07 15.10
C VAL A 63 -7.36 -12.25 14.17
N ALA A 64 -6.23 -11.62 14.47
CA ALA A 64 -5.00 -11.74 13.68
C ALA A 64 -4.49 -13.19 13.63
N THR A 65 -4.63 -13.95 14.72
CA THR A 65 -4.25 -15.37 14.79
C THR A 65 -5.16 -16.23 13.90
N VAL A 66 -6.48 -16.03 13.98
CA VAL A 66 -7.45 -16.78 13.15
C VAL A 66 -7.25 -16.45 11.68
N PHE A 67 -7.06 -15.17 11.33
CA PHE A 67 -6.82 -14.74 9.97
C PHE A 67 -5.56 -15.36 9.36
N ARG A 68 -4.43 -15.35 10.08
CA ARG A 68 -3.21 -16.00 9.61
C ARG A 68 -3.39 -17.50 9.40
N ALA A 69 -4.08 -18.17 10.33
CA ALA A 69 -4.32 -19.60 10.22
C ALA A 69 -5.21 -19.96 9.01
N SER A 70 -6.26 -19.16 8.72
CA SER A 70 -7.10 -19.40 7.55
C SER A 70 -6.37 -19.08 6.25
N TRP A 71 -5.58 -18.01 6.22
CA TRP A 71 -4.74 -17.65 5.08
C TRP A 71 -3.74 -18.77 4.74
N ASP A 72 -2.96 -19.23 5.72
CA ASP A 72 -1.99 -20.31 5.54
C ASP A 72 -2.64 -21.64 5.14
N ALA A 73 -3.84 -21.92 5.66
CA ALA A 73 -4.58 -23.13 5.32
C ALA A 73 -5.04 -23.11 3.86
N LEU A 74 -5.62 -21.99 3.41
CA LEU A 74 -6.04 -21.83 2.02
C LEU A 74 -4.84 -21.92 1.07
N SER A 75 -3.74 -21.21 1.35
CA SER A 75 -2.53 -21.30 0.51
C SER A 75 -2.02 -22.74 0.37
N LYS A 76 -1.95 -23.51 1.47
CA LYS A 76 -1.51 -24.91 1.43
C LYS A 76 -2.44 -25.82 0.63
N VAL A 77 -3.74 -25.55 0.66
CA VAL A 77 -4.75 -26.34 -0.06
C VAL A 77 -4.72 -26.04 -1.55
N LEU A 78 -4.55 -24.77 -1.92
CA LEU A 78 -4.33 -24.34 -3.30
C LEU A 78 -3.05 -24.96 -3.88
N ASP A 79 -1.95 -24.96 -3.12
CA ASP A 79 -0.68 -25.59 -3.53
C ASP A 79 -0.78 -27.11 -3.68
N ALA A 80 -1.71 -27.76 -2.97
CA ALA A 80 -1.88 -29.21 -2.96
C ALA A 80 -2.89 -29.74 -3.99
N GLU A 81 -3.47 -28.88 -4.83
CA GLU A 81 -4.54 -29.22 -5.78
C GLU A 81 -5.68 -30.01 -5.12
N ALA A 82 -6.12 -29.55 -3.94
CA ALA A 82 -7.15 -30.23 -3.18
C ALA A 82 -8.53 -30.17 -3.88
N PRO A 83 -9.50 -31.00 -3.47
CA PRO A 83 -10.85 -30.99 -4.06
C PRO A 83 -11.54 -29.62 -3.90
N ASP A 84 -12.29 -29.21 -4.93
CA ASP A 84 -12.99 -27.92 -4.99
C ASP A 84 -13.87 -27.64 -3.76
N ASP A 85 -14.55 -28.66 -3.22
CA ASP A 85 -15.39 -28.52 -2.02
C ASP A 85 -14.58 -28.03 -0.80
N LEU A 86 -13.34 -28.52 -0.64
CA LEU A 86 -12.46 -28.09 0.47
C LEU A 86 -11.91 -26.68 0.24
N VAL A 87 -11.64 -26.32 -1.02
CA VAL A 87 -11.21 -24.96 -1.39
C VAL A 87 -12.32 -23.97 -1.05
N GLY A 88 -13.56 -24.25 -1.44
CA GLY A 88 -14.71 -23.38 -1.16
C GLY A 88 -14.96 -23.19 0.35
N GLU A 89 -14.89 -24.26 1.16
CA GLU A 89 -15.02 -24.14 2.62
C GLU A 89 -13.93 -23.24 3.24
N LEU A 90 -12.70 -23.27 2.71
CA LEU A 90 -11.59 -22.47 3.19
C LEU A 90 -11.66 -21.01 2.70
N GLU A 91 -12.15 -20.77 1.48
CA GLU A 91 -12.45 -19.42 0.99
C GLU A 91 -13.52 -18.75 1.85
N ASP A 92 -14.61 -19.46 2.17
CA ASP A 92 -15.65 -18.96 3.09
C ASP A 92 -15.08 -18.62 4.48
N ALA A 93 -14.24 -19.51 5.01
CA ALA A 93 -13.58 -19.29 6.30
C ALA A 93 -12.61 -18.10 6.26
N GLN A 94 -11.91 -17.91 5.14
CA GLN A 94 -11.01 -16.78 4.93
C GLN A 94 -11.80 -15.47 4.81
N GLY A 95 -12.90 -15.45 4.05
CA GLY A 95 -13.80 -14.30 3.93
C GLY A 95 -14.35 -13.87 5.30
N ALA A 96 -14.82 -14.84 6.10
CA ALA A 96 -15.28 -14.56 7.46
C ALA A 96 -14.16 -14.04 8.38
N ALA A 97 -12.91 -14.50 8.21
CA ALA A 97 -11.77 -13.99 8.94
C ALA A 97 -11.38 -12.58 8.49
N TYR A 98 -11.47 -12.29 7.20
CA TYR A 98 -11.23 -10.96 6.62
C TYR A 98 -12.24 -9.92 7.15
N ASP A 99 -13.53 -10.26 7.18
CA ASP A 99 -14.56 -9.37 7.74
C ASP A 99 -14.30 -9.04 9.21
N ARG A 100 -13.85 -10.03 9.99
CA ARG A 100 -13.45 -9.80 11.39
C ARG A 100 -12.21 -8.91 11.48
N LEU A 101 -11.23 -9.10 10.60
CA LEU A 101 -10.02 -8.25 10.53
C LEU A 101 -10.37 -6.79 10.26
N ARG A 102 -11.37 -6.54 9.39
CA ARG A 102 -11.89 -5.19 9.11
C ARG A 102 -12.62 -4.56 10.30
N ALA A 103 -13.40 -5.37 11.02
CA ALA A 103 -14.23 -4.89 12.13
C ALA A 103 -13.49 -4.76 13.46
N VAL A 104 -12.40 -5.51 13.68
CA VAL A 104 -11.72 -5.56 14.98
C VAL A 104 -11.10 -4.22 15.35
N ARG A 105 -11.12 -3.89 16.64
CA ARG A 105 -10.48 -2.72 17.21
C ARG A 105 -9.53 -3.19 18.31
N PRO A 106 -8.21 -2.96 18.17
CA PRO A 106 -7.25 -3.26 19.22
C PRO A 106 -7.49 -2.36 20.42
N SER A 107 -7.25 -2.89 21.61
CA SER A 107 -7.29 -2.17 22.89
C SER A 107 -5.90 -1.94 23.46
N THR A 108 -4.87 -2.50 22.83
CA THR A 108 -3.47 -2.48 23.24
C THR A 108 -2.55 -2.21 22.05
N PRO A 109 -1.34 -1.67 22.28
CA PRO A 109 -0.33 -1.53 21.23
C PRO A 109 0.05 -2.86 20.58
N GLU A 110 0.11 -3.95 21.35
CA GLU A 110 0.41 -5.29 20.84
C GLU A 110 -0.67 -5.78 19.86
N GLY A 111 -1.95 -5.57 20.18
CA GLY A 111 -3.05 -5.88 19.26
C GLY A 111 -3.02 -5.03 17.98
N TYR A 112 -2.65 -3.75 18.09
CA TYR A 112 -2.50 -2.87 16.93
C TYR A 112 -1.40 -3.36 15.98
N ARG A 113 -0.22 -3.74 16.52
CA ARG A 113 0.87 -4.31 15.70
C ARG A 113 0.44 -5.57 14.96
N ALA A 114 -0.25 -6.48 15.65
CA ALA A 114 -0.74 -7.71 15.03
C ALA A 114 -1.77 -7.45 13.91
N LEU A 115 -2.60 -6.43 14.06
CA LEU A 115 -3.53 -5.99 13.02
C LEU A 115 -2.79 -5.44 11.79
N VAL A 116 -1.76 -4.61 11.98
CA VAL A 116 -0.92 -4.06 10.89
C VAL A 116 -0.25 -5.19 10.11
N GLU A 117 0.35 -6.17 10.80
CA GLU A 117 1.00 -7.33 10.15
C GLU A 117 0.02 -8.11 9.25
N CYS A 118 -1.20 -8.36 9.73
CA CYS A 118 -2.21 -9.08 8.94
C CYS A 118 -2.63 -8.31 7.68
N TRP A 119 -2.82 -6.98 7.78
CA TRP A 119 -3.09 -6.16 6.61
C TRP A 119 -1.93 -6.13 5.62
N GLY A 120 -0.68 -6.14 6.11
CA GLY A 120 0.50 -6.30 5.26
C GLY A 120 0.45 -7.58 4.42
N THR A 121 0.02 -8.71 5.00
CA THR A 121 -0.18 -9.98 4.27
C THR A 121 -1.26 -9.86 3.20
N VAL A 122 -2.41 -9.28 3.55
CA VAL A 122 -3.53 -9.06 2.60
C VAL A 122 -3.05 -8.25 1.39
N LEU A 123 -2.39 -7.12 1.63
CA LEU A 123 -1.97 -6.19 0.59
C LEU A 123 -0.93 -6.81 -0.34
N LYS A 124 -0.02 -7.64 0.20
CA LYS A 124 0.94 -8.40 -0.62
C LYS A 124 0.26 -9.44 -1.49
N GLY A 125 -0.83 -10.06 -1.01
CA GLY A 125 -1.59 -11.08 -1.74
C GLY A 125 -2.53 -10.54 -2.82
N HIS A 126 -3.06 -9.33 -2.69
CA HIS A 126 -4.07 -8.74 -3.59
C HIS A 126 -3.52 -7.99 -4.81
N ARG A 127 -2.36 -8.37 -5.36
CA ARG A 127 -1.75 -7.69 -6.53
C ARG A 127 -2.48 -7.85 -7.87
N GLY A 128 -3.75 -8.27 -7.90
CA GLY A 128 -4.54 -8.30 -9.12
C GLY A 128 -6.02 -8.64 -8.91
N ALA A 129 -6.90 -7.89 -9.59
CA ALA A 129 -8.34 -8.07 -9.80
C ALA A 129 -9.30 -7.62 -8.68
N GLU A 130 -9.85 -6.40 -8.78
CA GLU A 130 -11.15 -6.04 -9.40
C GLU A 130 -11.42 -4.53 -9.17
N PRO A 131 -12.20 -3.83 -10.03
CA PRO A 131 -12.59 -2.44 -9.81
C PRO A 131 -13.71 -2.35 -8.76
N GLY A 132 -13.30 -2.16 -7.51
CA GLY A 132 -14.14 -1.98 -6.32
C GLY A 132 -13.24 -1.74 -5.12
N MET A 133 -13.75 -1.07 -4.08
CA MET A 133 -13.02 -0.61 -2.88
C MET A 133 -11.84 -1.55 -2.53
N THR A 134 -10.62 -1.06 -2.72
CA THR A 134 -9.43 -1.92 -2.75
C THR A 134 -9.13 -2.41 -1.33
N ALA A 135 -8.44 -3.55 -1.18
CA ALA A 135 -8.00 -3.99 0.15
C ALA A 135 -7.18 -2.92 0.91
N ALA A 136 -6.58 -1.97 0.18
CA ALA A 136 -5.92 -0.80 0.76
C ALA A 136 -6.90 0.14 1.47
N ASP A 137 -8.09 0.35 0.93
CA ASP A 137 -9.14 1.17 1.57
C ASP A 137 -9.61 0.53 2.87
N HIS A 138 -9.85 -0.79 2.86
CA HIS A 138 -10.22 -1.53 4.06
C HIS A 138 -9.10 -1.53 5.11
N ALA A 139 -7.83 -1.68 4.69
CA ALA A 139 -6.68 -1.59 5.57
C ALA A 139 -6.59 -0.19 6.21
N ALA A 140 -6.71 0.87 5.40
CA ALA A 140 -6.66 2.24 5.89
C ALA A 140 -7.78 2.50 6.92
N ASP A 141 -9.03 2.17 6.60
CA ASP A 141 -10.16 2.36 7.51
C ASP A 141 -10.01 1.58 8.82
N ALA A 142 -9.56 0.32 8.74
CA ALA A 142 -9.33 -0.51 9.92
C ALA A 142 -8.21 0.05 10.81
N LEU A 143 -7.09 0.47 10.21
CA LEU A 143 -5.93 0.99 10.94
C LEU A 143 -6.20 2.36 11.57
N ILE A 144 -6.97 3.22 10.91
CA ILE A 144 -7.38 4.53 11.44
C ILE A 144 -8.31 4.33 12.64
N ALA A 145 -9.33 3.49 12.48
CA ALA A 145 -10.27 3.22 13.55
C ALA A 145 -9.61 2.51 14.74
N ALA A 146 -8.61 1.67 14.47
CA ALA A 146 -7.79 1.02 15.47
C ALA A 146 -6.89 1.99 16.24
N ALA A 147 -6.31 2.98 15.55
CA ALA A 147 -5.45 3.97 16.17
C ALA A 147 -6.21 4.81 17.21
N GLY A 148 -7.46 5.20 16.91
CA GLY A 148 -8.32 5.94 17.84
C GLY A 148 -8.63 5.20 19.14
N ALA A 149 -8.64 3.87 19.13
CA ALA A 149 -8.87 3.05 20.32
C ALA A 149 -7.64 2.95 21.24
N CYS A 150 -6.44 3.24 20.73
CA CYS A 150 -5.19 3.19 21.48
C CYS A 150 -4.71 4.55 22.00
N ALA A 151 -5.46 5.63 21.75
CA ALA A 151 -5.08 6.97 22.17
C ALA A 151 -5.51 7.28 23.61
N PRO A 152 -4.61 7.80 24.48
CA PRO A 152 -4.98 8.22 25.83
C PRO A 152 -5.87 9.48 25.77
N VAL A 153 -7.10 9.36 26.23
CA VAL A 153 -8.10 10.46 26.27
C VAL A 153 -7.67 11.53 27.26
N GLN A 154 -7.32 12.73 26.79
CA GLN A 154 -7.43 13.96 27.58
C GLN A 154 -8.48 14.86 26.93
N PRO A 155 -9.51 15.32 27.66
CA PRO A 155 -10.56 16.19 27.12
C PRO A 155 -10.03 17.61 26.86
N VAL A 156 -10.39 18.19 25.72
CA VAL A 156 -10.12 19.60 25.37
C VAL A 156 -11.38 20.43 25.67
N ASP A 157 -11.19 21.62 26.25
CA ASP A 157 -12.28 22.57 26.56
C ASP A 157 -12.62 23.44 25.35
N TRP A 158 -13.83 23.29 24.83
CA TRP A 158 -14.34 24.01 23.66
C TRP A 158 -14.63 25.49 23.92
N TYR A 159 -14.67 25.92 25.18
CA TYR A 159 -14.84 27.32 25.53
C TYR A 159 -13.50 28.09 25.56
N ASP A 160 -12.36 27.40 25.44
CA ASP A 160 -11.03 28.01 25.31
C ASP A 160 -10.17 27.27 24.25
N PRO A 161 -10.56 27.33 22.96
CA PRO A 161 -9.81 26.65 21.91
C PRO A 161 -8.46 27.35 21.67
N PRO A 162 -7.37 26.60 21.39
CA PRO A 162 -6.07 27.20 21.18
C PRO A 162 -6.05 28.10 19.94
N PRO A 163 -5.21 29.16 19.92
CA PRO A 163 -5.13 30.09 18.80
C PRO A 163 -4.76 29.37 17.48
N GLY A 164 -5.58 29.52 16.43
CA GLY A 164 -5.30 29.02 15.08
C GLY A 164 -6.39 28.16 14.41
N PHE A 165 -7.56 27.99 15.02
CA PHE A 165 -8.62 27.13 14.49
C PHE A 165 -9.57 27.89 13.52
N MET A 166 -9.63 27.52 12.23
CA MET A 166 -10.65 27.99 11.27
C MET A 166 -11.23 26.83 10.44
N ALA A 167 -12.55 26.84 10.19
CA ALA A 167 -13.26 25.88 9.34
C ALA A 167 -13.55 26.48 7.95
N SER A 168 -13.41 25.72 6.86
CA SER A 168 -13.56 26.21 5.46
C SER A 168 -14.44 25.27 4.58
N PRO A 169 -15.24 25.77 3.61
CA PRO A 169 -15.97 24.92 2.65
C PRO A 169 -15.85 25.22 1.11
N ALA A 170 -15.85 24.12 0.32
CA ALA A 170 -16.55 23.76 -0.93
C ALA A 170 -16.56 24.60 -2.25
N LEU A 171 -16.02 24.04 -3.37
CA LEU A 171 -16.47 24.18 -4.78
C LEU A 171 -15.93 22.99 -5.65
N GLU A 172 -16.71 22.45 -6.60
CA GLU A 172 -16.42 21.22 -7.39
C GLU A 172 -15.67 21.44 -8.74
N PRO A 173 -14.72 20.56 -9.17
CA PRO A 173 -13.74 20.84 -10.24
C PRO A 173 -13.89 20.06 -11.58
N SER A 174 -14.93 19.25 -11.78
CA SER A 174 -14.92 18.14 -12.77
C SER A 174 -15.00 18.50 -14.27
N ASN A 175 -14.99 19.78 -14.67
CA ASN A 175 -15.18 20.20 -16.08
C ASN A 175 -13.97 20.90 -16.74
N PHE A 176 -12.78 20.88 -16.14
CA PHE A 176 -11.57 21.45 -16.75
C PHE A 176 -10.58 20.35 -17.12
N VAL A 177 -10.24 20.23 -18.41
CA VAL A 177 -9.01 19.53 -18.81
C VAL A 177 -7.85 20.37 -18.25
N PRO A 178 -6.92 19.79 -17.49
CA PRO A 178 -5.75 20.51 -17.01
C PRO A 178 -5.04 21.22 -18.17
N VAL A 179 -4.72 22.50 -17.99
CA VAL A 179 -4.09 23.32 -19.05
C VAL A 179 -2.81 22.66 -19.59
N SER A 180 -2.08 21.95 -18.73
CA SER A 180 -0.91 21.13 -19.06
C SER A 180 -1.21 20.07 -20.12
N ASP A 181 -2.30 19.31 -19.99
CA ASP A 181 -2.67 18.24 -20.90
C ASP A 181 -3.10 18.79 -22.28
N GLY A 182 -3.78 19.94 -22.28
CA GLY A 182 -4.13 20.66 -23.51
C GLY A 182 -2.90 21.13 -24.29
N ILE A 183 -1.91 21.70 -23.58
CA ILE A 183 -0.65 22.15 -24.17
C ILE A 183 0.15 20.97 -24.73
N ALA A 184 0.25 19.86 -23.99
CA ALA A 184 0.99 18.68 -24.44
C ALA A 184 0.41 18.08 -25.74
N ARG A 185 -0.92 17.98 -25.85
CA ARG A 185 -1.60 17.50 -27.06
C ARG A 185 -1.36 18.43 -28.26
N GLU A 186 -1.43 19.73 -28.05
CA GLU A 186 -1.23 20.69 -29.13
C GLU A 186 0.23 20.73 -29.61
N LEU A 187 1.20 20.60 -28.69
CA LEU A 187 2.62 20.47 -29.05
C LEU A 187 2.90 19.19 -29.85
N ALA A 188 2.29 18.06 -29.48
CA ALA A 188 2.40 16.82 -30.24
C ALA A 188 1.84 16.97 -31.66
N ARG A 189 0.69 17.65 -31.80
CA ARG A 189 0.07 17.95 -33.11
C ARG A 189 0.96 18.84 -33.97
N LEU A 190 1.48 19.94 -33.40
CA LEU A 190 2.36 20.88 -34.11
C LEU A 190 3.69 20.23 -34.51
N ARG A 191 4.26 19.36 -33.67
CA ARG A 191 5.44 18.56 -33.98
C ARG A 191 5.18 17.63 -35.18
N GLY A 192 4.07 16.90 -35.16
CA GLY A 192 3.70 16.02 -36.27
C GLY A 192 3.58 16.78 -37.60
N ALA A 193 2.93 17.95 -37.58
CA ALA A 193 2.81 18.81 -38.74
C ALA A 193 4.17 19.34 -39.23
N ALA A 194 5.04 19.79 -38.32
CA ALA A 194 6.36 20.31 -38.66
C ALA A 194 7.28 19.22 -39.26
N TRP A 195 7.26 18.01 -38.72
CA TRP A 195 8.03 16.89 -39.26
C TRP A 195 7.51 16.41 -40.63
N ALA A 196 6.20 16.34 -40.81
CA ALA A 196 5.61 16.01 -42.11
C ALA A 196 6.03 17.03 -43.19
N GLU A 197 6.02 18.32 -42.84
CA GLU A 197 6.44 19.39 -43.75
C GLU A 197 7.95 19.36 -44.02
N PHE A 198 8.77 19.03 -43.02
CA PHE A 198 10.20 18.84 -43.19
C PHE A 198 10.51 17.72 -44.19
N HIS A 199 9.89 16.55 -44.03
CA HIS A 199 10.05 15.43 -44.96
C HIS A 199 9.54 15.76 -46.36
N ARG A 200 8.51 16.61 -46.49
CA ARG A 200 8.04 17.08 -47.79
C ARG A 200 9.05 17.98 -48.50
N ARG A 201 9.81 18.78 -47.75
CA ARG A 201 10.76 19.78 -48.29
C ARG A 201 12.18 19.24 -48.48
N VAL A 202 12.58 18.21 -47.72
CA VAL A 202 13.92 17.61 -47.79
C VAL A 202 13.90 16.37 -48.67
N SER A 203 14.68 16.41 -49.74
CA SER A 203 14.93 15.28 -50.65
C SER A 203 16.38 14.81 -50.53
N PRO A 204 16.75 13.61 -51.03
CA PRO A 204 18.12 13.10 -50.94
C PRO A 204 19.22 13.99 -51.54
N GLY A 205 18.87 14.93 -52.43
CA GLY A 205 19.79 15.91 -53.01
C GLY A 205 19.72 17.31 -52.38
N THR A 206 18.99 17.50 -51.28
CA THR A 206 18.94 18.81 -50.60
C THR A 206 20.26 19.08 -49.91
N GLU A 207 20.86 20.24 -50.19
CA GLU A 207 22.13 20.66 -49.59
C GLU A 207 22.04 20.81 -48.07
N ALA A 208 23.15 20.54 -47.37
CA ALA A 208 23.18 20.57 -45.90
C ALA A 208 22.83 21.95 -45.32
N GLU A 209 23.15 23.03 -46.04
CA GLU A 209 22.77 24.39 -45.65
C GLU A 209 21.26 24.61 -45.74
N ASP A 210 20.62 24.08 -46.78
CA ASP A 210 19.19 24.13 -46.96
C ASP A 210 18.45 23.29 -45.93
N ILE A 211 18.96 22.11 -45.59
CA ILE A 211 18.42 21.28 -44.50
C ILE A 211 18.44 22.06 -43.18
N ARG A 212 19.55 22.73 -42.85
CA ARG A 212 19.65 23.55 -41.62
C ARG A 212 18.70 24.75 -41.64
N ARG A 213 18.54 25.40 -42.81
CA ARG A 213 17.56 26.48 -42.98
C ARG A 213 16.13 25.98 -42.75
N ILE A 214 15.74 24.89 -43.40
CA ILE A 214 14.39 24.31 -43.28
C ILE A 214 14.11 23.86 -41.83
N ARG A 215 15.08 23.26 -41.12
CA ARG A 215 14.94 22.92 -39.69
C ARG A 215 14.66 24.16 -38.83
N ARG A 216 15.35 25.27 -39.07
CA ARG A 216 15.13 26.52 -38.32
C ARG A 216 13.78 27.16 -38.65
N GLU A 217 13.38 27.19 -39.91
CA GLU A 217 12.08 27.73 -40.36
C GLU A 217 10.90 26.97 -39.75
N LEU A 218 10.99 25.65 -39.69
CA LEU A 218 9.96 24.79 -39.10
C LEU A 218 10.05 24.71 -37.57
N HIS A 219 10.96 25.49 -36.97
CA HIS A 219 11.29 25.43 -35.54
C HIS A 219 11.54 24.00 -35.05
N LEU A 220 12.06 23.13 -35.93
CA LEU A 220 12.32 21.75 -35.58
C LEU A 220 13.36 21.65 -34.47
N ASP A 221 14.27 22.58 -34.27
CA ASP A 221 15.19 22.47 -33.13
C ASP A 221 14.50 22.79 -31.78
N LYS A 222 13.41 23.58 -31.80
CA LYS A 222 12.56 23.83 -30.62
C LYS A 222 11.49 22.76 -30.41
N LEU A 223 11.08 22.09 -31.50
CA LEU A 223 10.08 21.03 -31.50
C LEU A 223 10.70 19.64 -31.49
N SER A 224 11.98 19.49 -31.85
CA SER A 224 12.74 18.25 -31.80
C SER A 224 12.86 17.88 -30.34
N PRO A 225 12.75 16.59 -29.99
CA PRO A 225 13.31 16.18 -28.74
C PRO A 225 14.81 16.43 -28.88
N GLU A 226 15.32 17.54 -28.37
CA GLU A 226 16.34 17.27 -27.35
C GLU A 226 15.60 16.32 -26.42
N LEU A 227 15.96 15.02 -26.43
CA LEU A 227 15.64 14.15 -25.31
C LEU A 227 15.97 15.02 -24.13
N PRO A 228 14.98 15.51 -23.37
CA PRO A 228 15.23 16.57 -22.42
C PRO A 228 16.44 16.09 -21.62
N HIS A 229 17.57 16.80 -21.73
CA HIS A 229 18.74 16.47 -20.93
C HIS A 229 18.42 16.68 -19.44
N SER A 230 17.28 17.31 -19.14
CA SER A 230 16.57 17.19 -17.88
C SER A 230 15.95 15.80 -17.75
N ASN A 231 16.49 15.01 -16.83
CA ASN A 231 15.86 13.78 -16.33
C ASN A 231 14.35 13.99 -16.17
N ILE A 232 13.52 12.98 -16.40
CA ILE A 232 12.04 13.12 -16.30
C ILE A 232 11.67 13.75 -14.95
N VAL A 233 12.44 13.38 -13.94
CA VAL A 233 12.44 13.88 -12.58
C VAL A 233 12.56 15.41 -12.48
N ASP A 234 13.41 16.05 -13.27
CA ASP A 234 13.65 17.50 -13.21
C ASP A 234 12.51 18.30 -13.87
N GLN A 235 11.61 17.63 -14.57
CA GLN A 235 10.42 18.22 -15.18
C GLN A 235 9.21 18.21 -14.22
N VAL A 236 9.32 17.53 -13.08
CA VAL A 236 8.26 17.44 -12.08
C VAL A 236 8.56 18.40 -10.93
N ASP A 237 7.70 19.39 -10.72
CA ASP A 237 7.75 20.26 -9.55
C ASP A 237 7.02 19.62 -8.37
N PHE A 238 7.72 18.71 -7.69
CA PHE A 238 7.21 18.02 -6.49
C PHE A 238 6.80 18.98 -5.37
N ALA A 239 7.48 20.13 -5.25
CA ALA A 239 7.20 21.10 -4.19
C ALA A 239 5.86 21.81 -4.38
N SER A 240 5.44 22.00 -5.64
CA SER A 240 4.15 22.63 -5.97
C SER A 240 2.95 21.67 -5.92
N ALA A 241 3.17 20.38 -6.15
CA ALA A 241 2.10 19.37 -6.21
C ALA A 241 1.42 19.21 -4.85
N ASP A 242 0.11 18.96 -4.78
CA ASP A 242 -0.57 18.66 -3.51
C ASP A 242 -0.36 17.19 -3.05
N ILE A 243 -0.85 16.84 -1.86
CA ILE A 243 -0.67 15.47 -1.31
C ILE A 243 -1.33 14.40 -2.20
N ARG A 244 -2.49 14.70 -2.80
CA ARG A 244 -3.21 13.75 -3.67
C ARG A 244 -2.50 13.60 -5.00
N GLU A 245 -1.99 14.70 -5.55
CA GLU A 245 -1.17 14.71 -6.76
C GLU A 245 0.12 13.91 -6.54
N LEU A 246 0.81 14.12 -5.42
CA LEU A 246 2.00 13.35 -5.07
C LEU A 246 1.71 11.86 -4.88
N GLN A 247 0.59 11.50 -4.22
CA GLN A 247 0.17 10.11 -4.07
C GLN A 247 -0.15 9.47 -5.43
N ALA A 248 -0.93 10.16 -6.27
CA ALA A 248 -1.28 9.68 -7.59
C ALA A 248 -0.04 9.55 -8.49
N LEU A 249 0.90 10.50 -8.39
CA LEU A 249 2.17 10.45 -9.09
C LEU A 249 3.00 9.24 -8.62
N HIS A 250 3.19 9.08 -7.31
CA HIS A 250 3.91 7.95 -6.74
C HIS A 250 3.34 6.61 -7.22
N GLY A 251 2.03 6.38 -7.06
CA GLY A 251 1.38 5.14 -7.46
C GLY A 251 1.46 4.86 -8.97
N ARG A 252 1.24 5.87 -9.81
CA ARG A 252 1.32 5.71 -11.28
C ARG A 252 2.75 5.44 -11.76
N MET A 253 3.74 6.13 -11.19
CA MET A 253 5.14 5.93 -11.57
C MET A 253 5.64 4.54 -11.16
N ARG A 254 5.21 4.05 -9.98
CA ARG A 254 5.46 2.66 -9.52
C ARG A 254 4.87 1.61 -10.47
N GLU A 255 3.65 1.80 -10.94
CA GLU A 255 2.99 0.87 -11.86
C GLU A 255 3.68 0.89 -13.24
N LEU A 256 3.93 2.09 -13.78
CA LEU A 256 4.57 2.25 -15.08
C LEU A 256 6.03 1.77 -15.07
N SER A 257 6.78 1.98 -13.98
CA SER A 257 8.14 1.47 -13.84
C SER A 257 8.15 -0.05 -13.83
N SER A 258 7.22 -0.68 -13.10
CA SER A 258 7.05 -2.14 -13.05
C SER A 258 6.74 -2.72 -14.43
N VAL A 259 5.82 -2.10 -15.18
CA VAL A 259 5.46 -2.53 -16.55
C VAL A 259 6.65 -2.35 -17.50
N ALA A 260 7.31 -1.19 -17.47
CA ALA A 260 8.47 -0.90 -18.32
C ALA A 260 9.60 -1.90 -18.05
N TYR A 261 9.88 -2.19 -16.79
CA TYR A 261 10.88 -3.18 -16.39
C TYR A 261 10.50 -4.58 -16.88
N ALA A 262 9.26 -5.02 -16.65
CA ALA A 262 8.78 -6.33 -17.10
C ALA A 262 8.87 -6.47 -18.63
N MET A 263 8.49 -5.44 -19.37
CA MET A 263 8.61 -5.42 -20.84
C MET A 263 10.07 -5.44 -21.29
N SER A 264 10.97 -4.79 -20.55
CA SER A 264 12.40 -4.74 -20.91
C SER A 264 13.08 -6.12 -20.88
N VAL A 265 12.58 -7.03 -20.05
CA VAL A 265 13.14 -8.40 -19.88
C VAL A 265 12.41 -9.49 -20.67
N MET A 266 11.36 -9.15 -21.42
CA MET A 266 10.69 -10.13 -22.29
C MET A 266 11.61 -10.56 -23.43
N GLU A 267 11.51 -11.82 -23.88
CA GLU A 267 12.39 -12.40 -24.90
C GLU A 267 12.48 -11.58 -26.20
N CYS A 268 11.40 -10.91 -26.61
CA CYS A 268 11.39 -10.08 -27.83
C CYS A 268 12.10 -8.72 -27.66
N CYS A 269 12.36 -8.30 -26.43
CA CYS A 269 12.99 -7.03 -26.06
C CYS A 269 14.36 -7.20 -25.40
N ALA A 270 14.64 -8.37 -24.84
CA ALA A 270 15.91 -8.71 -24.23
C ALA A 270 17.07 -8.41 -25.20
N ASP A 271 18.05 -7.63 -24.73
CA ASP A 271 19.28 -7.23 -25.41
C ASP A 271 19.16 -6.34 -26.67
N ASN A 272 17.96 -5.87 -27.02
CA ASN A 272 17.80 -4.93 -28.13
C ASN A 272 17.64 -3.47 -27.68
N ALA A 273 17.58 -2.56 -28.66
CA ALA A 273 17.45 -1.13 -28.39
C ALA A 273 16.13 -0.77 -27.67
N ALA A 274 15.05 -1.50 -27.96
CA ALA A 274 13.75 -1.29 -27.30
C ALA A 274 13.81 -1.74 -25.84
N GLY A 275 14.42 -2.90 -25.53
CA GLY A 275 14.64 -3.34 -24.15
C GLY A 275 15.48 -2.37 -23.34
N ARG A 276 16.59 -1.86 -23.90
CA ARG A 276 17.41 -0.83 -23.24
C ARG A 276 16.66 0.46 -22.96
N LEU A 277 15.82 0.90 -23.91
CA LEU A 277 14.98 2.09 -23.72
C LEU A 277 13.95 1.88 -22.61
N LEU A 278 13.28 0.72 -22.58
CA LEU A 278 12.29 0.38 -21.55
C LEU A 278 12.92 0.24 -20.17
N HIS A 279 14.14 -0.31 -20.10
CA HIS A 279 14.89 -0.39 -18.85
C HIS A 279 15.26 1.00 -18.32
N TRP A 280 15.83 1.87 -19.18
CA TRP A 280 16.11 3.26 -18.82
C TRP A 280 14.84 4.00 -18.38
N LEU A 281 13.73 3.80 -19.09
CA LEU A 281 12.45 4.40 -18.71
C LEU A 281 11.98 3.91 -17.34
N ALA A 282 12.13 2.62 -17.04
CA ALA A 282 11.81 2.08 -15.72
C ALA A 282 12.63 2.77 -14.62
N ASP A 283 13.94 2.94 -14.82
CA ASP A 283 14.83 3.62 -13.86
C ASP A 283 14.43 5.08 -13.62
N GLU A 284 14.11 5.83 -14.69
CA GLU A 284 13.65 7.21 -14.57
C GLU A 284 12.33 7.30 -13.82
N LEU A 285 11.36 6.42 -14.14
CA LEU A 285 10.06 6.38 -13.46
C LEU A 285 10.21 6.00 -11.98
N THR A 286 11.08 5.04 -11.64
CA THR A 286 11.42 4.71 -10.24
C THR A 286 12.07 5.90 -9.52
N THR A 287 12.85 6.72 -10.22
CA THR A 287 13.42 7.93 -9.63
C THR A 287 12.34 8.99 -9.34
N VAL A 288 11.38 9.18 -10.25
CA VAL A 288 10.22 10.07 -10.02
C VAL A 288 9.36 9.55 -8.86
N GLU A 289 9.08 8.24 -8.84
CA GLU A 289 8.36 7.56 -7.76
C GLU A 289 9.01 7.82 -6.40
N SER A 290 10.34 7.66 -6.32
CA SER A 290 11.12 7.86 -5.09
C SER A 290 11.08 9.31 -4.62
N LYS A 291 11.25 10.28 -5.53
CA LYS A 291 11.16 11.70 -5.17
C LYS A 291 9.75 12.11 -4.73
N ALA A 292 8.70 11.56 -5.35
CA ALA A 292 7.33 11.79 -4.90
C ALA A 292 7.10 11.23 -3.48
N ALA A 293 7.64 10.04 -3.19
CA ALA A 293 7.56 9.43 -1.87
C ALA A 293 8.34 10.22 -0.81
N ASP A 294 9.55 10.69 -1.14
CA ASP A 294 10.37 11.51 -0.24
C ASP A 294 9.68 12.85 0.07
N GLU A 295 9.10 13.49 -0.96
CA GLU A 295 8.31 14.70 -0.79
C GLU A 295 7.09 14.42 0.11
N LEU A 296 6.29 13.38 -0.17
CA LEU A 296 5.17 12.95 0.68
C LEU A 296 5.59 12.75 2.13
N GLN A 297 6.71 12.07 2.37
CA GLN A 297 7.23 11.81 3.71
C GLN A 297 7.66 13.10 4.43
N SER A 298 8.23 14.06 3.70
CA SER A 298 8.67 15.34 4.26
C SER A 298 7.51 16.25 4.66
N ARG A 299 6.34 16.09 4.04
CA ARG A 299 5.20 16.98 4.28
C ARG A 299 4.50 16.70 5.60
N GLN A 300 4.06 17.79 6.23
CA GLN A 300 3.25 17.80 7.43
C GLN A 300 1.92 18.51 7.16
N PRO A 301 1.00 17.87 6.41
CA PRO A 301 -0.29 18.46 6.12
C PRO A 301 -1.10 18.68 7.40
N THR A 302 -1.74 19.84 7.50
CA THR A 302 -2.62 20.21 8.62
C THR A 302 -4.05 19.71 8.41
N ASP A 303 -4.48 19.54 7.14
CA ASP A 303 -5.77 18.97 6.80
C ASP A 303 -5.83 17.47 7.19
N PHE A 304 -6.97 17.05 7.72
CA PHE A 304 -7.16 15.68 8.20
C PHE A 304 -7.04 14.64 7.09
N TRP A 305 -7.67 14.89 5.94
CA TRP A 305 -7.70 13.96 4.82
C TRP A 305 -6.34 13.88 4.17
N ASP A 306 -5.67 15.02 3.98
CA ASP A 306 -4.32 15.03 3.42
C ASP A 306 -3.33 14.31 4.35
N ARG A 307 -3.45 14.49 5.67
CA ARG A 307 -2.60 13.76 6.62
C ARG A 307 -2.87 12.27 6.62
N ARG A 308 -4.15 11.87 6.60
CA ARG A 308 -4.54 10.46 6.46
C ARG A 308 -3.95 9.86 5.18
N THR A 309 -4.11 10.54 4.05
CA THR A 309 -3.59 10.12 2.75
C THR A 309 -2.07 9.98 2.77
N ARG A 310 -1.37 10.97 3.33
CA ARG A 310 0.09 10.95 3.45
C ARG A 310 0.57 9.81 4.34
N LEU A 311 -0.07 9.57 5.47
CA LEU A 311 0.27 8.47 6.37
C LEU A 311 0.03 7.10 5.71
N ALA A 312 -1.04 6.95 4.93
CA ALA A 312 -1.28 5.71 4.17
C ALA A 312 -0.20 5.46 3.12
N ALA A 313 0.19 6.49 2.35
CA ALA A 313 1.26 6.37 1.36
C ALA A 313 2.63 6.05 2.00
N VAL A 314 2.95 6.68 3.14
CA VAL A 314 4.19 6.40 3.88
C VAL A 314 4.18 4.99 4.49
N ALA A 315 3.03 4.51 4.98
CA ALA A 315 2.90 3.16 5.53
C ALA A 315 3.29 2.09 4.52
N GLU A 316 2.80 2.20 3.28
CA GLU A 316 3.07 1.25 2.20
C GLU A 316 4.58 1.11 1.95
N ARG A 317 5.28 2.25 1.81
CA ARG A 317 6.75 2.29 1.62
C ARG A 317 7.51 1.64 2.77
N ILE A 318 7.15 1.97 4.01
CA ILE A 318 7.85 1.47 5.21
C ILE A 318 7.62 -0.04 5.39
N ILE A 319 6.43 -0.52 5.06
CA ILE A 319 6.12 -1.97 5.08
C ILE A 319 6.94 -2.71 4.02
N ASP A 320 7.15 -2.10 2.85
CA ASP A 320 7.90 -2.70 1.75
C ASP A 320 9.42 -2.68 1.99
N ASN A 321 9.97 -1.63 2.61
CA ASN A 321 11.42 -1.51 2.82
C ASN A 321 11.96 -2.34 4.00
N GLY A 322 11.12 -2.66 4.99
CA GLY A 322 11.51 -3.45 6.16
C GLY A 322 12.53 -2.77 7.07
N ASP A 323 12.69 -1.44 6.99
CA ASP A 323 13.62 -0.69 7.84
C ASP A 323 12.99 -0.48 9.23
N ASN A 324 13.59 -1.11 10.25
CA ASN A 324 13.12 -1.04 11.63
C ASN A 324 13.16 0.39 12.20
N ALA A 325 14.11 1.22 11.79
CA ALA A 325 14.25 2.60 12.27
C ALA A 325 13.17 3.50 11.66
N GLU A 326 12.94 3.40 10.35
CA GLU A 326 11.83 4.12 9.70
C GLU A 326 10.47 3.65 10.26
N THR A 327 10.30 2.34 10.46
CA THR A 327 9.10 1.75 11.08
C THR A 327 8.86 2.33 12.47
N ALA A 328 9.88 2.42 13.32
CA ALA A 328 9.75 2.98 14.66
C ALA A 328 9.35 4.47 14.62
N GLY A 329 9.95 5.26 13.72
CA GLY A 329 9.59 6.67 13.53
C GLY A 329 8.14 6.84 13.06
N PHE A 330 7.70 6.02 12.12
CA PHE A 330 6.33 6.05 11.63
C PHE A 330 5.29 5.63 12.67
N ILE A 331 5.60 4.63 13.51
CA ILE A 331 4.73 4.25 14.64
C ILE A 331 4.57 5.42 15.62
N GLN A 332 5.65 6.15 15.92
CA GLN A 332 5.57 7.34 16.79
C GLN A 332 4.66 8.40 16.17
N GLU A 333 4.78 8.63 14.87
CA GLU A 333 3.94 9.60 14.16
C GLU A 333 2.46 9.19 14.13
N LEU A 334 2.16 7.91 13.82
CA LEU A 334 0.80 7.37 13.89
C LEU A 334 0.22 7.51 15.30
N THR A 335 1.02 7.23 16.34
CA THR A 335 0.60 7.38 17.74
C THR A 335 0.29 8.84 18.07
N ALA A 336 1.12 9.77 17.61
CA ALA A 336 0.89 11.20 17.79
C ALA A 336 -0.38 11.66 17.06
N TRP A 337 -0.60 11.21 15.83
CA TRP A 337 -1.82 11.50 15.07
C TRP A 337 -3.07 10.90 15.71
N ALA A 338 -3.00 9.66 16.18
CA ALA A 338 -4.07 8.99 16.92
C ALA A 338 -4.44 9.76 18.20
N ALA A 339 -3.44 10.18 18.97
CA ALA A 339 -3.63 11.00 20.16
C ALA A 339 -4.23 12.37 19.85
N GLU A 340 -3.95 12.95 18.67
CA GLU A 340 -4.62 14.16 18.18
C GLU A 340 -6.08 13.89 17.79
N GLN A 341 -6.37 12.77 17.10
CA GLN A 341 -7.74 12.44 16.70
C GLN A 341 -8.63 12.13 17.90
N ALA A 342 -8.12 11.45 18.92
CA ALA A 342 -8.88 11.21 20.15
C ALA A 342 -9.14 12.48 20.98
N ARG A 343 -8.50 13.60 20.64
CA ARG A 343 -8.76 14.92 21.22
C ARG A 343 -9.83 15.71 20.45
N ARG A 344 -10.21 15.29 19.24
CA ARG A 344 -11.24 15.94 18.40
C ARG A 344 -12.62 15.32 18.66
#